data_AF-A0A6C0EUL0-F1
#
_entry.id   AF-A0A6C0EUL0-F1
#
_cell.length_a   1.000
_cell.length_b   1.000
_cell.length_c   1.000
_cell.angle_alpha   90.00
_cell.angle_beta   90.00
_cell.angle_gamma   90.00
#
_symmetry.space_group_name_H-M   'P 1'
#
loop_
_entity.id
_entity.type
_entity.pdbx_description
1 polymer ?
#
loop_
_entity_poly.entity_id
_entity_poly.type
_entity_poly.pdbx_seq_one_letter_code
_entity_poly.pdbx_strand_id
1 'polypeptide(L)'
;MYKIRINCTSQKELTFKTLKITQELYINEIHKLLEPDSFNFIDSVTLLHKKCQTNSITTKSFEFLLNNEIQKCHMIDLILKMKHIGFVSETNCSIQFMVNGIIFINIKFNDYSYVMNNNKKKKNKSIYTVQTLHKRM
;
A
#
# COMPACT_ATOMS: atom_id res chain seq x y z
N MET A 1 -1.82 -12.69 14.69
CA MET A 1 -2.61 -11.81 13.80
C MET A 1 -1.68 -11.16 12.79
N TYR A 2 -1.94 -11.43 11.50
CA TYR A 2 -1.23 -10.85 10.36
C TYR A 2 -1.92 -9.56 9.94
N LYS A 3 -1.15 -8.49 9.70
CA LYS A 3 -1.73 -7.24 9.20
C LYS A 3 -0.78 -6.46 8.31
N ILE A 4 -1.34 -5.71 7.37
CA ILE A 4 -0.64 -4.67 6.63
C ILE A 4 -1.08 -3.32 7.17
N ARG A 5 -0.12 -2.42 7.44
CA ARG A 5 -0.37 -1.04 7.83
C ARG A 5 0.18 -0.09 6.78
N ILE A 6 -0.64 0.87 6.37
CA ILE A 6 -0.25 1.97 5.49
C ILE A 6 -0.48 3.28 6.23
N ASN A 7 0.58 4.06 6.44
CA ASN A 7 0.48 5.36 7.09
C ASN A 7 0.01 6.42 6.10
N CYS A 8 -1.04 7.17 6.45
CA CYS A 8 -1.69 8.17 5.59
C CYS A 8 -2.00 9.46 6.35
N THR A 9 -1.13 9.85 7.29
CA THR A 9 -1.36 10.95 8.24
C THR A 9 -1.33 12.31 7.55
N SER A 10 -0.38 12.53 6.65
CA SER A 10 -0.28 13.77 5.89
C SER A 10 -0.91 13.65 4.50
N GLN A 11 -1.35 14.78 3.93
CA GLN A 11 -1.84 14.85 2.55
C GLN A 11 -0.78 14.36 1.56
N LYS A 12 0.50 14.49 1.90
CA LYS A 12 1.60 14.03 1.05
C LYS A 12 1.89 12.53 1.20
N GLU A 13 1.44 11.89 2.28
CA GLU A 13 1.67 10.46 2.54
C GLU A 13 0.76 9.57 1.71
N LEU A 14 -0.54 9.85 1.63
CA LEU A 14 -1.42 9.04 0.79
C LEU A 14 -2.70 9.82 0.45
N THR A 15 -2.97 9.98 -0.84
CA THR A 15 -4.20 10.55 -1.39
C THR A 15 -4.95 9.51 -2.20
N PHE A 16 -6.24 9.75 -2.39
CA PHE A 16 -7.09 8.97 -3.27
C PHE A 16 -7.66 9.90 -4.34
N LYS A 17 -7.36 9.64 -5.61
CA LYS A 17 -7.68 10.51 -6.75
C LYS A 17 -7.28 11.97 -6.49
N THR A 18 -6.09 12.19 -5.94
CA THR A 18 -5.55 13.51 -5.50
C THR A 18 -6.26 14.18 -4.32
N LEU A 19 -7.28 13.55 -3.73
CA LEU A 19 -8.00 14.05 -2.57
C LEU A 19 -7.42 13.49 -1.26
N LYS A 20 -7.47 14.31 -0.21
CA LYS A 20 -7.13 13.90 1.15
C LYS A 20 -8.13 12.85 1.64
N ILE A 21 -7.63 11.80 2.27
CA ILE A 21 -8.46 10.71 2.78
C ILE A 21 -9.18 11.15 4.07
N THR A 22 -10.49 11.38 3.94
CA THR A 22 -11.42 11.65 5.04
C THR A 22 -12.20 10.38 5.40
N GLN A 23 -12.84 10.37 6.57
CA GLN A 23 -13.70 9.25 6.97
C GLN A 23 -14.92 9.12 6.06
N GLU A 24 -15.47 10.24 5.59
CA GLU A 24 -16.57 10.26 4.62
C GLU A 24 -16.15 9.67 3.26
N LEU A 25 -15.00 10.09 2.71
CA LEU A 25 -14.46 9.52 1.47
C LEU A 25 -14.20 8.01 1.61
N TYR A 26 -13.78 7.57 2.80
CA TYR A 26 -13.60 6.17 3.11
C TYR A 26 -14.92 5.38 3.07
N ILE A 27 -15.93 5.85 3.80
CA ILE A 27 -17.25 5.21 3.88
C ILE A 27 -17.97 5.23 2.54
N ASN A 28 -17.81 6.27 1.73
CA ASN A 28 -18.61 6.38 0.50
C ASN A 28 -17.99 5.66 -0.70
N GLU A 29 -16.65 5.71 -0.84
CA GLU A 29 -15.93 5.22 -2.02
C GLU A 29 -14.87 4.16 -1.70
N ILE A 30 -13.91 4.48 -0.84
CA ILE A 30 -12.68 3.68 -0.73
C ILE A 30 -12.95 2.27 -0.19
N HIS A 31 -13.82 2.12 0.83
CA HIS A 31 -14.02 0.80 1.45
C HIS A 31 -14.48 -0.25 0.43
N LYS A 32 -15.40 0.12 -0.47
CA LYS A 32 -15.94 -0.74 -1.54
C LYS A 32 -14.86 -1.20 -2.52
N LEU A 33 -13.88 -0.35 -2.79
CA LEU A 33 -12.79 -0.65 -3.73
C LEU A 33 -11.66 -1.49 -3.09
N LEU A 34 -11.62 -1.52 -1.76
CA LEU A 34 -10.67 -2.31 -0.97
C LEU A 34 -11.31 -3.56 -0.37
N GLU A 35 -12.55 -3.89 -0.76
CA GLU A 35 -13.26 -5.03 -0.22
C GLU A 35 -12.53 -6.37 -0.48
N PRO A 36 -12.71 -7.36 0.42
CA PRO A 36 -12.08 -8.69 0.34
C PRO A 36 -12.20 -9.39 -1.02
N ASP A 37 -13.29 -9.17 -1.75
CA ASP A 37 -13.50 -9.75 -3.08
C ASP A 37 -12.43 -9.31 -4.10
N SER A 38 -11.81 -8.16 -3.86
CA SER A 38 -10.68 -7.67 -4.66
C SER A 38 -9.34 -8.30 -4.23
N PHE A 39 -9.27 -8.93 -3.05
CA PHE A 39 -8.06 -9.44 -2.40
C PHE A 39 -8.34 -10.67 -1.52
N ASN A 40 -8.13 -11.87 -2.06
CA ASN A 40 -8.42 -13.15 -1.39
C ASN A 40 -7.74 -13.37 -0.02
N PHE A 41 -6.71 -12.57 0.31
CA PHE A 41 -5.95 -12.67 1.56
C PHE A 41 -6.33 -11.60 2.61
N ILE A 42 -7.23 -10.67 2.27
CA ILE A 42 -7.67 -9.59 3.15
C ILE A 42 -9.01 -9.98 3.75
N ASP A 43 -9.05 -10.07 5.07
CA ASP A 43 -10.27 -10.37 5.83
C ASP A 43 -11.09 -9.10 6.07
N SER A 44 -10.42 -8.00 6.44
CA SER A 44 -11.06 -6.70 6.60
C SER A 44 -10.09 -5.55 6.43
N VAL A 45 -10.65 -4.37 6.13
CA VAL A 45 -9.92 -3.12 6.00
C VAL A 45 -10.51 -2.11 6.97
N THR A 46 -9.67 -1.40 7.71
CA THR A 46 -10.09 -0.37 8.66
C THR A 46 -9.24 0.87 8.51
N LEU A 47 -9.88 2.05 8.48
CA LEU A 47 -9.20 3.33 8.62
C LEU A 47 -9.10 3.71 10.11
N LEU A 48 -7.89 3.70 10.65
CA LEU A 48 -7.62 4.05 12.04
C LEU A 48 -7.22 5.52 12.17
N HIS A 49 -7.70 6.14 13.25
CA HIS A 49 -7.32 7.46 13.71
C HIS A 49 -6.69 7.33 15.11
N LYS A 50 -5.38 7.57 15.24
CA LYS A 50 -4.69 7.56 16.53
C LYS A 50 -4.26 8.97 16.89
N LYS A 51 -4.89 9.53 17.92
CA LYS A 51 -4.51 10.81 18.51
C LYS A 51 -3.28 10.60 19.39
N CYS A 52 -2.22 11.36 19.16
CA CYS A 52 -1.07 11.34 20.06
C CYS A 52 -1.46 12.03 21.38
N GLN A 53 -1.10 11.45 22.53
CA GLN A 53 -1.43 12.08 23.82
C GLN A 53 -0.64 13.38 24.06
N THR A 54 0.54 13.48 23.47
CA THR A 54 1.47 14.61 23.69
C THR A 54 1.31 15.74 22.68
N ASN A 55 0.74 15.49 21.50
CA ASN A 55 0.55 16.47 20.43
C ASN A 55 -0.88 16.40 19.87
N SER A 56 -1.41 17.51 19.36
CA SER A 56 -2.70 17.58 18.65
C SER A 56 -2.72 16.86 17.29
N ILE A 57 -1.66 16.11 16.96
CA ILE A 57 -1.53 15.39 15.69
C ILE A 57 -2.30 14.07 15.77
N THR A 58 -3.32 13.96 14.94
CA THR A 58 -4.03 12.70 14.68
C THR A 58 -3.33 11.97 13.55
N THR A 59 -2.70 10.84 13.87
CA THR A 59 -2.17 9.92 12.86
C THR A 59 -3.29 9.11 12.23
N LYS A 60 -3.22 8.93 10.90
CA LYS A 60 -4.15 8.11 10.15
C LYS A 60 -3.42 6.94 9.52
N SER A 61 -4.03 5.77 9.55
CA SER A 61 -3.49 4.59 8.89
C SER A 61 -4.59 3.65 8.39
N PHE A 62 -4.39 3.05 7.22
CA PHE A 62 -5.13 1.86 6.85
C PHE A 62 -4.52 0.64 7.53
N GLU A 63 -5.35 -0.18 8.15
CA GLU A 63 -4.99 -1.53 8.57
C GLU A 63 -5.80 -2.55 7.77
N PHE A 64 -5.09 -3.45 7.11
CA PHE A 64 -5.64 -4.61 6.43
C PHE A 64 -5.37 -5.81 7.32
N LEU A 65 -6.43 -6.41 7.87
CA LEU A 65 -6.34 -7.67 8.61
C LEU A 65 -6.32 -8.80 7.59
N LEU A 66 -5.41 -9.75 7.78
CA LEU A 66 -5.18 -10.82 6.82
C LEU A 66 -5.60 -12.16 7.43
N ASN A 67 -6.20 -13.02 6.60
CA ASN A 67 -6.62 -14.37 6.99
C ASN A 67 -5.43 -15.35 7.06
N ASN A 68 -4.32 -15.05 6.40
CA ASN A 68 -3.12 -15.88 6.33
C ASN A 68 -1.82 -15.06 6.34
N GLU A 69 -0.70 -15.76 6.48
CA GLU A 69 0.61 -15.17 6.23
C GLU A 69 0.75 -14.89 4.73
N ILE A 70 1.35 -13.75 4.40
CA ILE A 70 1.54 -13.33 3.02
C ILE A 70 3.01 -13.18 2.68
N GLN A 71 3.32 -13.35 1.41
CA GLN A 71 4.64 -13.09 0.87
C GLN A 71 4.76 -11.63 0.41
N LYS A 72 6.00 -11.21 0.17
CA LYS A 72 6.30 -9.87 -0.36
C LYS A 72 5.58 -9.58 -1.69
N CYS A 73 5.40 -10.57 -2.56
CA CYS A 73 4.66 -10.40 -3.82
C CYS A 73 3.21 -9.95 -3.59
N HIS A 74 2.51 -10.50 -2.62
CA HIS A 74 1.13 -10.09 -2.29
C HIS A 74 1.07 -8.63 -1.82
N MET A 75 2.09 -8.15 -1.11
CA MET A 75 2.17 -6.73 -0.75
C MET A 75 2.39 -5.83 -1.96
N ILE A 76 3.18 -6.29 -2.93
CA ILE A 76 3.41 -5.56 -4.18
C ILE A 76 2.10 -5.51 -4.98
N ASP A 77 1.38 -6.63 -5.09
CA ASP A 77 0.08 -6.69 -5.76
C ASP A 77 -0.94 -5.76 -5.10
N LEU A 78 -0.93 -5.67 -3.76
CA LEU A 78 -1.73 -4.69 -3.02
C LEU A 78 -1.39 -3.26 -3.43
N ILE A 79 -0.12 -2.88 -3.47
CA ILE A 79 0.32 -1.54 -3.91
C ILE A 79 -0.16 -1.26 -5.33
N LEU A 80 0.06 -2.20 -6.25
CA LEU A 80 -0.27 -2.01 -7.65
C LEU A 80 -1.79 -1.85 -7.84
N LYS A 81 -2.61 -2.66 -7.17
CA LYS A 81 -4.07 -2.52 -7.20
C LYS A 81 -4.53 -1.21 -6.55
N MET A 82 -3.96 -0.82 -5.42
CA MET A 82 -4.26 0.49 -4.79
C MET A 82 -3.95 1.64 -5.76
N LYS A 83 -2.80 1.62 -6.43
CA LYS A 83 -2.48 2.63 -7.46
C LYS A 83 -3.47 2.61 -8.61
N HIS A 84 -3.85 1.43 -9.09
CA HIS A 84 -4.81 1.27 -10.17
C HIS A 84 -6.18 1.88 -9.85
N ILE A 85 -6.68 1.73 -8.62
CA ILE A 85 -7.96 2.31 -8.19
C ILE A 85 -7.87 3.81 -7.83
N GLY A 86 -6.67 4.40 -7.88
CA GLY A 86 -6.47 5.84 -7.76
C GLY A 86 -5.71 6.31 -6.52
N PHE A 87 -5.08 5.42 -5.75
CA PHE A 87 -4.20 5.86 -4.65
C PHE A 87 -2.88 6.42 -5.19
N VAL A 88 -2.46 7.55 -4.62
CA VAL A 88 -1.22 8.24 -4.97
C VAL A 88 -0.49 8.64 -3.69
N SER A 89 0.84 8.68 -3.74
CA SER A 89 1.67 9.13 -2.63
C SER A 89 2.73 10.09 -3.15
N GLU A 90 2.72 11.33 -2.68
CA GLU A 90 3.71 12.35 -3.06
C GLU A 90 5.02 12.20 -2.26
N THR A 91 4.99 11.46 -1.16
CA THR A 91 6.14 11.17 -0.30
C THR A 91 6.39 9.68 -0.17
N ASN A 92 7.49 9.28 0.44
CA ASN A 92 7.78 7.86 0.63
C ASN A 92 6.96 7.25 1.78
N CYS A 93 5.66 7.08 1.53
CA CYS A 93 4.74 6.35 2.40
C CYS A 93 5.25 4.93 2.65
N SER A 94 5.33 4.55 3.93
CA SER A 94 5.73 3.22 4.36
C SER A 94 4.53 2.29 4.43
N ILE A 95 4.69 1.10 3.87
CA ILE A 95 3.77 -0.02 3.99
C ILE A 95 4.47 -1.11 4.79
N GLN A 96 3.85 -1.48 5.90
CA GLN A 96 4.42 -2.38 6.89
C GLN A 96 3.59 -3.65 6.94
N PHE A 97 4.22 -4.81 6.75
CA PHE A 97 3.63 -6.08 7.15
C PHE A 97 4.05 -6.40 8.58
N MET A 98 3.07 -6.73 9.41
CA MET A 98 3.23 -6.93 10.83
C MET A 98 2.61 -8.25 11.27
N VAL A 99 3.29 -8.96 12.16
CA VAL A 99 2.76 -10.15 12.84
C VAL A 99 2.82 -9.91 14.34
N ASN A 100 1.68 -9.98 15.01
CA ASN A 100 1.56 -9.74 16.46
C ASN A 100 2.21 -8.41 16.91
N GLY A 101 2.14 -7.37 16.08
CA GLY A 101 2.68 -6.04 16.37
C GLY A 101 4.16 -5.84 16.00
N ILE A 102 4.88 -6.89 15.64
CA ILE A 102 6.28 -6.81 15.17
C ILE A 102 6.28 -6.55 13.66
N ILE A 103 7.11 -5.61 13.19
CA ILE A 103 7.25 -5.30 11.76
C ILE A 103 8.25 -6.28 11.13
N PHE A 104 7.81 -7.03 10.11
CA PHE A 104 8.65 -7.99 9.39
C PHE A 104 9.13 -7.47 8.05
N ILE A 105 8.26 -6.74 7.34
CA ILE A 105 8.56 -6.16 6.04
C ILE A 105 8.15 -4.69 6.07
N ASN A 106 9.01 -3.83 5.54
CA ASN A 106 8.73 -2.41 5.37
C ASN A 106 9.16 -2.00 3.95
N ILE A 107 8.19 -1.63 3.12
CA ILE A 107 8.42 -1.22 1.73
C ILE A 107 7.85 0.18 1.49
N LYS A 108 8.31 0.89 0.46
CA LYS A 108 7.74 2.18 0.11
C LYS A 108 6.67 2.03 -0.97
N PHE A 109 5.59 2.80 -0.83
CA PHE A 109 4.51 2.85 -1.82
C PHE A 109 5.03 3.27 -3.20
N ASN A 110 6.03 4.14 -3.24
CA ASN A 110 6.59 4.68 -4.50
C ASN A 110 7.60 3.75 -5.19
N ASP A 111 8.11 2.72 -4.51
CA ASP A 111 9.10 1.80 -5.10
C ASP A 111 8.51 0.93 -6.23
N TYR A 112 7.18 0.79 -6.29
CA TYR A 112 6.51 -0.08 -7.24
C TYR A 112 5.55 0.73 -8.13
N SER A 113 5.92 0.94 -9.39
CA SER A 113 5.07 1.61 -10.38
C SER A 113 4.40 0.61 -11.31
N TYR A 114 3.15 0.89 -11.69
CA TYR A 114 2.54 0.24 -12.84
C TYR A 114 3.25 0.76 -14.11
N VAL A 115 3.97 -0.09 -14.83
CA VAL A 115 4.35 0.25 -16.21
C VAL A 115 3.10 0.05 -17.05
N MET A 116 2.29 1.09 -17.24
CA MET A 116 1.28 1.03 -18.29
C MET A 116 2.02 0.89 -19.61
N ASN A 117 1.95 -0.30 -20.21
CA ASN A 117 2.22 -0.49 -21.63
C ASN A 117 1.16 0.30 -22.41
N ASN A 118 1.33 1.61 -22.48
CA ASN A 118 0.73 2.38 -23.55
C ASN A 118 1.30 1.81 -24.84
N ASN A 119 0.45 1.19 -25.65
CA ASN A 119 0.75 0.78 -27.01
C ASN A 119 1.14 2.01 -27.86
N LYS A 120 2.32 2.57 -27.61
CA LYS A 120 3.10 3.27 -28.62
C LYS A 120 4.00 2.22 -29.21
N LYS A 121 3.65 1.74 -30.41
CA LYS A 121 4.53 0.97 -31.30
C LYS A 121 5.95 1.55 -31.25
N LYS A 122 6.84 0.97 -30.45
CA LYS A 122 8.29 1.08 -30.62
C LYS A 122 8.92 -0.24 -30.23
N LYS A 123 9.39 -0.90 -31.29
CA LYS A 123 10.18 -2.12 -31.45
C LYS A 123 10.75 -2.74 -30.16
N ASN A 124 10.42 -4.02 -29.99
CA ASN A 124 11.11 -5.06 -29.23
C ASN A 124 12.46 -4.67 -28.62
N LYS A 125 12.53 -4.75 -27.28
CA LYS A 125 13.60 -5.44 -26.57
C LYS A 125 13.05 -5.88 -25.23
N SER A 126 12.93 -7.19 -25.08
CA SER A 126 12.39 -7.84 -23.90
C SER A 126 13.45 -7.95 -22.80
N ILE A 127 12.93 -8.25 -21.60
CA ILE A 127 13.52 -9.07 -20.54
C ILE A 127 14.10 -8.30 -19.36
N TYR A 128 13.38 -8.47 -18.24
CA TYR A 128 13.80 -8.48 -16.85
C TYR A 128 15.31 -8.44 -16.59
N THR A 129 15.75 -7.49 -15.77
CA THR A 129 17.06 -7.55 -15.12
C THR A 129 16.89 -7.92 -13.65
N VAL A 130 17.20 -9.18 -13.32
CA VAL A 130 17.43 -9.64 -11.95
C VAL A 130 18.86 -9.27 -11.59
N GLN A 131 19.06 -8.35 -10.64
CA GLN A 131 20.38 -8.10 -10.06
C GLN A 131 20.71 -9.21 -9.06
N THR A 132 21.69 -10.05 -9.39
CA THR A 132 22.29 -11.01 -8.46
C THR A 132 23.42 -10.32 -7.68
N LEU A 133 23.31 -10.27 -6.36
CA LEU A 133 24.37 -9.84 -5.45
C LEU A 133 25.42 -10.96 -5.33
N HIS A 134 26.67 -10.68 -5.71
CA HIS A 134 27.80 -11.54 -5.35
C HIS A 134 28.37 -11.14 -4.00
N LYS A 135 28.38 -12.12 -3.08
CA LYS A 135 29.12 -12.08 -1.82
C LYS A 135 30.62 -12.08 -2.16
N ARG A 136 31.35 -11.04 -1.77
CA ARG A 136 32.82 -11.09 -1.79
C ARG A 136 33.29 -11.92 -0.59
N MET A 137 34.07 -12.97 -0.87
CA MET A 137 35.02 -13.54 0.09
C MET A 137 36.27 -12.65 0.14
#